data_AF-A0A7C5CR41-F1
#
_entry.id   AF-A0A7C5CR41-F1
#
_cell.length_a   1.000
_cell.length_b   1.000
_cell.length_c   1.000
_cell.angle_alpha   90.00
_cell.angle_beta   90.00
_cell.angle_gamma   90.00
#
_symmetry.space_group_name_H-M   'P 1'
#
loop_
_entity.id
_entity.type
_entity.pdbx_description
1 polymer ?
#
loop_
_entity_poly.entity_id
_entity_poly.type
_entity_poly.pdbx_seq_one_letter_code
_entity_poly.pdbx_strand_id
1 'polypeptide(L)' 'MDVMERIDSAVKNNPVIIFMKGEPRMPMCGFSSHAAQALM' A
#
# COMPACT_ATOMS: atom_id res chain seq x y z
N MET A 1 -7.60 -11.65 -14.83
CA MET A 1 -7.40 -10.21 -14.61
C MET A 1 -5.93 -9.92 -14.78
N ASP A 2 -5.63 -9.03 -15.71
CA ASP A 2 -4.28 -8.55 -15.94
C ASP A 2 -3.73 -7.79 -14.72
N VAL A 3 -2.41 -7.70 -14.58
CA VAL A 3 -1.78 -6.97 -13.47
C VAL A 3 -2.19 -5.50 -13.47
N MET A 4 -2.29 -4.88 -14.65
CA MET A 4 -2.68 -3.48 -14.77
C MET A 4 -4.14 -3.27 -14.39
N GLU A 5 -5.04 -4.21 -14.75
CA GLU A 5 -6.45 -4.14 -14.32
C GLU A 5 -6.60 -4.17 -12.80
N ARG A 6 -5.80 -4.98 -12.11
CA ARG A 6 -5.83 -5.07 -10.64
C ARG A 6 -5.32 -3.79 -9.98
N ILE A 7 -4.24 -3.22 -10.50
CA ILE A 7 -3.67 -1.97 -9.98
C ILE A 7 -4.62 -0.80 -10.26
N ASP A 8 -5.18 -0.71 -11.47
CA ASP A 8 -6.14 0.33 -11.86
C ASP A 8 -7.37 0.33 -10.95
N SER A 9 -7.94 -0.84 -10.69
CA SER A 9 -9.06 -1.00 -9.75
C SER A 9 -8.67 -0.57 -8.33
N ALA A 10 -7.48 -0.94 -7.85
CA ALA A 10 -7.00 -0.56 -6.53
C ALA A 10 -6.83 0.96 -6.39
N VAL A 11 -6.34 1.66 -7.41
CA VAL A 11 -6.17 3.12 -7.36
C VAL A 11 -7.52 3.85 -7.48
N LYS A 12 -8.42 3.39 -8.36
CA LYS A 12 -9.71 4.07 -8.58
C LYS A 12 -10.72 3.92 -7.44
N ASN A 13 -10.68 2.79 -6.72
CA ASN A 13 -11.67 2.47 -5.69
C ASN A 13 -11.29 2.92 -4.28
N ASN A 14 -10.08 3.44 -4.07
CA ASN A 14 -9.58 3.84 -2.76
C ASN A 14 -9.19 5.32 -2.79
N PRO A 15 -9.83 6.21 -2.02
CA PRO A 15 -9.48 7.64 -1.96
C PRO A 15 -8.01 7.87 -1.56
N VAL A 16 -7.48 6.99 -0.72
CA VAL A 16 -6.07 6.94 -0.32
C VAL A 16 -5.65 5.47 -0.29
N ILE A 17 -4.52 5.15 -0.93
CA ILE A 17 -3.94 3.81 -0.92
C ILE A 17 -2.42 3.91 -0.84
N ILE A 18 -1.80 2.98 -0.11
CA ILE A 18 -0.35 2.84 -0.02
C ILE A 18 0.08 1.45 -0.48
N PHE A 19 1.02 1.41 -1.42
CA PHE A 19 1.74 0.19 -1.76
C PHE A 19 3.04 0.16 -0.95
N MET A 20 3.25 -0.90 -0.17
CA MET A 20 4.37 -0.99 0.76
C MET A 20 5.05 -2.36 0.72
N LYS A 21 6.30 -2.42 1.20
CA LYS A 21 7.03 -3.68 1.42
C LYS A 21 6.65 -4.26 2.79
N GLY A 22 5.96 -5.40 2.80
CA GLY A 22 5.41 -6.04 4.00
C GLY A 22 3.98 -5.57 4.29
N GLU A 23 3.55 -5.70 5.54
CA GLU A 23 2.20 -5.34 6.00
C GLU A 23 2.27 -4.24 7.07
N PRO A 24 1.20 -3.48 7.36
CA PRO A 24 1.23 -2.40 8.35
C PRO A 24 1.71 -2.85 9.75
N ARG A 25 1.39 -4.08 10.15
CA ARG A 25 1.80 -4.67 11.45
C ARG A 25 3.20 -5.30 11.40
N MET A 26 3.71 -5.60 10.21
CA MET A 26 5.00 -6.26 10.00
C MET A 26 5.69 -5.67 8.74
N PRO A 27 6.17 -4.41 8.81
CA PRO A 27 6.83 -3.76 7.68
C PRO A 27 8.21 -4.36 7.43
N MET A 28 8.57 -4.53 6.15
CA MET A 28 9.84 -5.16 5.73
C MET A 28 10.87 -4.14 5.22
N CYS A 29 10.62 -2.84 5.40
CA CYS A 29 11.50 -1.75 4.97
C CYS A 29 11.27 -0.51 5.85
N GLY A 30 12.34 0.22 6.22
CA GLY A 30 12.25 1.40 7.08
C GLY A 30 11.33 2.50 6.54
N PHE A 31 11.36 2.77 5.24
CA PHE A 31 10.45 3.75 4.61
C PHE A 31 8.98 3.31 4.71
N SER A 32 8.69 2.03 4.48
CA SER A 32 7.35 1.46 4.66
C SER A 32 6.89 1.60 6.11
N SER A 33 7.79 1.36 7.08
CA SER A 33 7.49 1.47 8.50
C SER A 33 7.10 2.89 8.90
N HIS A 34 7.86 3.89 8.44
CA HIS A 34 7.54 5.29 8.73
C HIS A 34 6.20 5.72 8.14
N ALA A 35 5.92 5.32 6.89
CA ALA A 35 4.65 5.65 6.24
C ALA A 35 3.45 4.98 6.94
N ALA A 36 3.57 3.72 7.33
CA ALA A 36 2.53 3.03 8.10
C ALA A 36 2.29 3.69 9.47
N GLN A 37 3.36 4.11 10.16
CA GLN A 37 3.26 4.80 11.45
C GLN A 37 2.56 6.16 11.35
N ALA A 38 2.76 6.91 10.27
CA ALA A 38 2.12 8.21 10.07
C ALA A 38 0.61 8.12 9.78
N LEU A 39 0.11 6.94 9.37
CA LEU A 39 -1.29 6.69 9.03
C LEU A 39 -2.08 5.98 10.15
N MET A 40 -1.41 5.56 11.24
CA MET A 40 -2.04 5.00 12.44
C MET A 40 -2.52 6.10 13.39
#